data_AF-A0A8J6RVI3-F1
#
_entry.id   AF-A0A8J6RVI3-F1
#
_cell.length_a   1.000
_cell.length_b   1.000
_cell.length_c   1.000
_cell.angle_alpha   90.00
_cell.angle_beta   90.00
_cell.angle_gamma   90.00
#
_symmetry.space_group_name_H-M   'P 1'
#
loop_
_entity.id
_entity.type
_entity.pdbx_description
1 polymer ?
#
loop_
_entity_poly.entity_id
_entity_poly.type
_entity_poly.pdbx_seq_one_letter_code
_entity_poly.pdbx_strand_id
1 'polypeptide(L)'
;MNETTVLFRPVGQKEWDLIAESGYTAFPPRLPYQPIFYPVLTEAYAVQIARDWNTKDAASGYVGYVTKFGVKTEFMARYEVQTVGSSRHQEYWIPAEDLPQFN
;
A
#
# COMPACT_ATOMS: atom_id res chain seq x y z
N MET A 1 -15.99 -9.95 16.54
CA MET A 1 -15.02 -8.89 16.20
C MET A 1 -14.44 -9.27 14.86
N ASN A 2 -14.50 -8.39 13.86
CA ASN A 2 -13.94 -8.70 12.54
C ASN A 2 -12.42 -8.61 12.65
N GLU A 3 -11.74 -9.75 12.46
CA GLU A 3 -10.28 -9.83 12.47
C GLU A 3 -9.71 -9.04 11.29
N THR A 4 -8.62 -8.31 11.54
CA THR A 4 -7.93 -7.52 10.50
C THR A 4 -6.47 -7.90 10.40
N THR A 5 -5.98 -7.92 9.17
CA THR A 5 -4.57 -7.98 8.84
C THR A 5 -4.04 -6.55 8.79
N VAL A 6 -3.05 -6.25 9.64
CA VAL A 6 -2.38 -4.95 9.64
C VAL A 6 -1.36 -4.93 8.51
N LEU A 7 -1.44 -3.91 7.67
CA LEU A 7 -0.59 -3.72 6.51
C LEU A 7 -0.09 -2.29 6.44
N PHE A 8 0.91 -2.09 5.59
CA PHE A 8 1.54 -0.80 5.38
C PHE A 8 1.62 -0.47 3.90
N ARG A 9 1.66 0.81 3.57
CA ARG A 9 1.95 1.24 2.20
C ARG A 9 2.73 2.55 2.18
N PRO A 10 3.89 2.59 1.50
CA PRO A 10 4.59 3.84 1.21
C PRO A 10 3.85 4.60 0.11
N VAL A 11 3.64 5.90 0.29
CA VAL A 11 2.97 6.77 -0.68
C VAL A 11 3.72 8.09 -0.85
N GLY A 12 3.58 8.72 -2.03
CA GLY A 12 4.08 10.07 -2.29
C GLY A 12 3.05 11.15 -1.95
N GLN A 13 3.40 12.42 -2.13
CA GLN A 13 2.54 13.57 -1.77
C GLN A 13 1.15 13.49 -2.37
N LYS A 14 1.06 13.27 -3.69
CA LYS A 14 -0.23 13.28 -4.39
C LYS A 14 -1.18 12.17 -3.91
N GLU A 15 -0.65 10.97 -3.65
CA GLU A 15 -1.46 9.85 -3.14
C GLU A 15 -1.86 10.11 -1.68
N TRP A 16 -0.98 10.71 -0.87
CA TRP A 16 -1.31 11.17 0.48
C TRP A 16 -2.45 12.18 0.52
N ASP A 17 -2.42 13.20 -0.34
CA ASP A 17 -3.47 14.23 -0.41
C ASP A 17 -4.83 13.61 -0.76
N LEU A 18 -4.87 12.68 -1.73
CA LEU A 18 -6.09 11.96 -2.12
C LEU A 18 -6.63 11.06 -1.00
N ILE A 19 -5.75 10.41 -0.24
CA ILE A 19 -6.16 9.65 0.95
C ILE A 19 -6.76 10.60 2.00
N ALA A 20 -6.15 11.77 2.22
CA ALA A 20 -6.67 12.75 3.17
C ALA A 20 -8.03 13.31 2.74
N GLU A 21 -8.25 13.55 1.44
CA GLU A 21 -9.55 13.95 0.87
C GLU A 21 -10.65 12.90 1.12
N SER A 22 -10.30 11.61 1.16
CA SER A 22 -11.23 10.52 1.54
C SER A 22 -11.52 10.45 3.05
N GLY A 23 -10.93 11.33 3.87
CA GLY A 23 -10.98 11.23 5.33
C GLY A 23 -10.19 10.05 5.88
N TYR A 24 -9.12 9.64 5.18
CA TYR A 24 -8.27 8.48 5.53
C TYR A 24 -9.01 7.13 5.49
N THR A 25 -10.02 7.00 4.61
CA THR A 25 -10.81 5.77 4.49
C THR A 25 -10.53 4.99 3.21
N ALA A 26 -9.88 5.59 2.21
CA ALA A 26 -9.65 4.94 0.93
C ALA A 26 -8.32 5.32 0.29
N PHE A 27 -7.71 4.36 -0.42
CA PHE A 27 -6.67 4.63 -1.40
C PHE A 27 -7.30 5.03 -2.75
N PRO A 28 -6.68 5.94 -3.51
CA PRO A 28 -7.19 6.33 -4.81
C PRO A 28 -7.11 5.16 -5.82
N PRO A 29 -8.00 5.10 -6.82
CA PRO A 29 -7.93 4.11 -7.88
C PRO A 29 -6.55 4.08 -8.56
N ARG A 30 -6.09 2.87 -8.92
CA ARG A 30 -4.85 2.70 -9.69
C ARG A 30 -4.99 3.28 -11.09
N LEU A 31 -3.87 3.70 -11.66
CA LEU A 31 -3.84 4.12 -13.06
C LEU A 31 -4.02 2.90 -13.98
N PRO A 32 -4.55 3.05 -15.21
CA PRO A 32 -4.85 1.91 -16.09
C PRO A 32 -3.66 0.99 -16.39
N TYR A 33 -2.44 1.52 -16.34
CA TYR A 33 -1.19 0.77 -16.56
C TYR A 33 -0.62 0.13 -15.28
N GLN A 34 -1.26 0.34 -14.13
CA GLN A 34 -0.87 -0.21 -12.83
C GLN A 34 -1.84 -1.34 -12.46
N PRO A 35 -1.58 -2.59 -12.87
CA PRO A 35 -2.56 -3.68 -12.75
C PRO A 35 -2.78 -4.16 -11.31
N ILE A 36 -1.90 -3.77 -10.38
CA ILE A 36 -1.95 -4.21 -9.00
C ILE A 36 -1.85 -3.05 -8.00
N PHE A 37 -2.51 -3.22 -6.87
CA PHE A 37 -2.27 -2.52 -5.62
C PHE A 37 -1.46 -3.45 -4.70
N TYR A 38 -0.35 -2.95 -4.15
CA TYR A 38 0.56 -3.76 -3.35
C TYR A 38 0.81 -3.11 -1.98
N PRO A 39 0.18 -3.63 -0.92
CA PRO A 39 0.54 -3.30 0.45
C PRO A 39 1.64 -4.25 0.95
N VAL A 40 2.48 -3.74 1.85
CA VAL A 40 3.59 -4.49 2.45
C VAL A 40 3.27 -4.93 3.88
N LEU A 41 3.90 -6.02 4.32
CA LEU A 41 3.57 -6.64 5.61
C LEU A 41 4.25 -5.96 6.81
N THR A 42 5.29 -5.16 6.60
CA THR A 42 6.07 -4.57 7.70
C THR A 42 6.29 -3.08 7.52
N GLU A 43 6.25 -2.36 8.64
CA GLU A 43 6.55 -0.92 8.69
C GLU A 43 7.98 -0.64 8.22
N ALA A 44 8.94 -1.46 8.63
CA ALA A 44 10.34 -1.30 8.26
C ALA A 44 10.54 -1.35 6.74
N TYR A 45 9.84 -2.26 6.05
CA TYR A 45 9.91 -2.33 4.60
C TYR A 45 9.23 -1.11 3.93
N ALA A 46 8.08 -0.65 4.45
CA ALA A 46 7.43 0.56 3.96
C ALA A 46 8.33 1.81 4.15
N VAL A 47 8.95 1.96 5.32
CA VAL A 47 9.89 3.06 5.62
C VAL A 47 11.10 3.02 4.70
N GLN A 48 11.66 1.83 4.46
CA GLN A 48 12.75 1.66 3.51
C GLN A 48 12.32 2.15 2.13
N ILE A 49 11.11 1.78 1.68
CA ILE A 49 10.65 2.22 0.36
C ILE A 49 10.47 3.74 0.27
N ALA A 50 9.76 4.29 1.26
CA ALA A 50 9.50 5.72 1.36
C ALA A 50 10.80 6.54 1.34
N ARG A 51 11.80 6.13 2.14
CA ARG A 51 13.08 6.83 2.28
C ARG A 51 14.02 6.63 1.09
N ASP A 52 14.10 5.42 0.56
CA ASP A 52 15.17 5.09 -0.39
C ASP A 52 14.75 5.32 -1.85
N TRP A 53 13.43 5.29 -2.15
CA TRP A 53 12.87 5.53 -3.47
C TRP A 53 11.95 6.76 -3.54
N ASN A 54 10.89 6.88 -2.73
CA ASN A 54 9.92 7.97 -2.89
C ASN A 54 10.53 9.37 -2.72
N THR A 55 11.47 9.56 -1.78
CA THR A 55 12.14 10.87 -1.62
C THR A 55 13.07 11.25 -2.79
N LYS A 56 13.36 10.31 -3.71
CA LYS A 56 14.22 10.53 -4.88
C LYS A 56 13.42 10.57 -6.18
N ASP A 57 12.11 10.36 -6.11
CA ASP A 57 11.22 10.27 -7.26
C ASP A 57 10.36 11.54 -7.39
N ALA A 58 10.41 12.15 -8.58
CA ALA A 58 9.64 13.34 -8.89
C ALA A 58 8.12 13.06 -8.88
N ALA A 59 7.69 11.87 -9.29
CA ALA A 59 6.27 11.52 -9.30
C ALA A 59 5.70 11.37 -7.88
N SER A 60 6.56 11.07 -6.91
CA SER A 60 6.24 11.04 -5.48
C SER A 60 6.29 12.42 -4.81
N GLY A 61 6.74 13.46 -5.52
CA GLY A 61 6.95 14.80 -4.96
C GLY A 61 8.20 14.90 -4.08
N TYR A 62 9.16 13.99 -4.23
CA TYR A 62 10.38 13.90 -3.41
C TYR A 62 10.10 13.75 -1.90
N VAL A 63 8.94 13.20 -1.55
CA VAL A 63 8.54 12.87 -0.19
C VAL A 63 7.99 11.46 -0.13
N GLY A 64 8.21 10.78 0.99
CA GLY A 64 7.63 9.48 1.27
C GLY A 64 6.88 9.50 2.59
N TYR A 65 5.62 9.08 2.56
CA TYR A 65 4.79 8.84 3.73
C TYR A 65 4.62 7.34 3.92
N VAL A 66 4.52 6.90 5.17
CA VAL A 66 4.15 5.52 5.49
C VAL A 66 2.75 5.50 6.07
N THR A 67 1.86 4.78 5.40
CA THR A 67 0.51 4.52 5.90
C THR A 67 0.46 3.18 6.62
N LYS A 68 -0.34 3.11 7.69
CA LYS A 68 -0.67 1.89 8.43
C LYS A 68 -2.18 1.75 8.48
N PHE A 69 -2.70 0.60 8.08
CA PHE A 69 -4.14 0.36 8.01
C PHE A 69 -4.45 -1.12 8.27
N GLY A 70 -5.71 -1.40 8.58
CA GLY A 70 -6.20 -2.76 8.79
C GLY A 70 -7.20 -3.14 7.71
N VAL A 71 -7.02 -4.32 7.13
CA VAL A 71 -7.92 -4.89 6.11
C VAL A 71 -8.53 -6.14 6.68
N LYS A 72 -9.79 -6.44 6.35
CA LYS A 72 -10.46 -7.67 6.82
C LYS A 72 -9.62 -8.90 6.45
N THR A 73 -9.30 -9.75 7.44
CA THR A 73 -8.46 -10.93 7.21
C THR A 73 -9.09 -11.89 6.19
N GLU A 74 -10.42 -12.01 6.19
CA GLU A 74 -11.17 -12.79 5.19
C GLU A 74 -10.95 -12.32 3.74
N PHE A 75 -10.79 -11.01 3.52
CA PHE A 75 -10.48 -10.47 2.20
C PHE A 75 -9.04 -10.82 1.82
N MET A 76 -8.11 -10.67 2.76
CA MET A 76 -6.69 -10.93 2.53
C MET A 76 -6.38 -12.41 2.30
N ALA A 77 -7.19 -13.33 2.82
CA ALA A 77 -7.04 -14.77 2.64
C ALA A 77 -7.12 -15.24 1.17
N ARG A 78 -7.57 -14.37 0.26
CA ARG A 78 -7.65 -14.64 -1.19
C ARG A 78 -6.32 -14.43 -1.92
N TYR A 79 -5.34 -13.78 -1.27
CA TYR A 79 -4.09 -13.39 -1.89
C TYR A 79 -2.90 -14.03 -1.16
N GLU A 80 -1.90 -14.42 -1.93
CA GLU A 80 -0.67 -14.99 -1.40
C GLU A 80 0.36 -13.89 -1.10
N VAL A 81 1.14 -14.10 -0.04
CA VAL A 81 2.28 -13.24 0.29
C VAL A 81 3.41 -13.50 -0.70
N GLN A 82 3.85 -12.45 -1.37
CA GLN A 82 4.99 -12.46 -2.28
C GLN A 82 6.24 -11.97 -1.55
N THR A 83 7.40 -12.55 -1.88
CA THR A 83 8.70 -12.10 -1.36
C THR A 83 9.54 -11.54 -2.50
N VAL A 84 9.75 -10.22 -2.51
CA VAL A 84 10.47 -9.50 -3.57
C VAL A 84 11.90 -9.16 -3.10
N GLY A 85 12.77 -10.16 -3.16
CA GLY A 85 14.17 -10.04 -2.75
C GLY A 85 14.45 -10.74 -1.42
N SER A 86 14.72 -9.96 -0.37
CA SER A 86 15.01 -10.55 0.95
C SER A 86 13.73 -11.05 1.63
N SER A 87 13.87 -11.96 2.59
CA SER A 87 12.74 -12.47 3.40
C SER A 87 11.95 -11.40 4.16
N ARG A 88 12.48 -10.17 4.27
CA ARG A 88 11.81 -9.03 4.89
C ARG A 88 10.98 -8.20 3.91
N HIS A 89 11.18 -8.40 2.60
CA HIS A 89 10.47 -7.69 1.55
C HIS A 89 9.22 -8.48 1.15
N GLN A 90 8.25 -8.50 2.05
CA GLN A 90 6.99 -9.21 1.85
C GLN A 90 5.86 -8.24 1.51
N GLU A 91 5.08 -8.60 0.50
CA GLU A 91 3.97 -7.80 -0.02
C GLU A 91 2.84 -8.67 -0.55
N TYR A 92 1.64 -8.12 -0.64
CA TYR A 92 0.53 -8.72 -1.37
C TYR A 92 0.43 -8.11 -2.76
N TRP A 93 -0.02 -8.88 -3.74
CA TRP A 93 -0.40 -8.37 -5.06
C TRP A 93 -1.90 -8.49 -5.23
N ILE A 94 -2.61 -7.38 -5.04
CA ILE A 94 -4.07 -7.29 -5.14
C ILE A 94 -4.40 -6.69 -6.51
N PRO A 95 -5.25 -7.31 -7.34
CA PRO A 95 -5.69 -6.71 -8.60
C PRO A 95 -6.27 -5.31 -8.39
N ALA A 96 -5.99 -4.38 -9.30
CA ALA A 96 -6.46 -3.00 -9.19
C ALA A 96 -8.00 -2.92 -9.14
N GLU A 97 -8.70 -3.83 -9.81
CA GLU A 97 -10.15 -3.96 -9.80
C GLU A 97 -10.73 -4.37 -8.44
N ASP A 98 -9.94 -4.99 -7.56
CA ASP A 98 -10.37 -5.40 -6.23
C ASP A 98 -10.16 -4.29 -5.18
N LEU A 99 -9.45 -3.21 -5.53
CA LEU A 99 -9.18 -2.08 -4.62
C LEU A 99 -10.46 -1.43 -4.06
N PRO A 100 -11.57 -1.28 -4.81
CA PRO A 100 -12.83 -0.79 -4.24
C PRO A 100 -13.45 -1.70 -3.17
N GLN A 101 -13.19 -3.02 -3.22
CA GLN A 101 -13.63 -3.95 -2.16
C GLN A 101 -12.67 -3.95 -0.97
N PHE A 102 -11.40 -3.60 -1.22
CA PHE A 102 -10.37 -3.46 -0.19
C PHE A 102 -10.59 -2.23 0.70
N ASN A 103 -10.94 -1.09 0.10
CA ASN A 103 -11.29 0.16 0.79
C ASN A 103 -12.58 0.00 1.62
#